data_AF-A0A842UT25-F1
#
_entry.id   AF-A0A842UT25-F1
#
_cell.length_a   1.000
_cell.length_b   1.000
_cell.length_c   1.000
_cell.angle_alpha   90.00
_cell.angle_beta   90.00
_cell.angle_gamma   90.00
#
_symmetry.space_group_name_H-M   'P 1'
#
loop_
_entity.id
_entity.type
_entity.pdbx_description
1 polymer ?
#
loop_
_entity_poly.entity_id
_entity_poly.type
_entity_poly.pdbx_seq_one_letter_code
_entity_poly.pdbx_strand_id
1 'polypeptide(L)'
;MEVVEIIVFIGIAVLIGGFVLTFLLDWDVQQTYEDVRSIVFKEHDAEVGYKKVDKLGFMAELYNAWQDCGFGMLNKSVTFYVSEDGELTKEEIFTELKKLNYCRSLQSAEFECGEREDLEMDTITLPAVINARCEEEKLTLSV
;
A
#
# COMPACT_ATOMS: atom_id res chain seq x y z
N MET A 1 -30.84 -38.96 -27.23
CA MET A 1 -31.27 -37.59 -26.92
C MET A 1 -31.13 -37.34 -25.42
N GLU A 2 -31.63 -38.24 -24.57
CA GLU A 2 -31.57 -38.13 -23.09
C GLU A 2 -30.16 -37.98 -22.48
N VAL A 3 -29.15 -38.70 -22.99
CA VAL A 3 -27.78 -38.62 -22.44
C VAL A 3 -27.16 -37.23 -22.62
N VAL A 4 -27.47 -36.55 -23.71
CA VAL A 4 -26.95 -35.20 -23.98
C VAL A 4 -27.61 -34.18 -23.04
N GLU A 5 -28.91 -34.31 -22.77
CA GLU A 5 -29.60 -33.46 -21.79
C GLU A 5 -29.02 -33.64 -20.38
N ILE A 6 -28.77 -34.88 -19.95
CA ILE A 6 -28.17 -35.16 -18.63
C ILE A 6 -26.80 -34.49 -18.49
N ILE A 7 -25.95 -34.56 -19.52
CA ILE A 7 -24.63 -33.94 -19.50
C ILE A 7 -24.75 -32.41 -19.43
N VAL A 8 -25.72 -31.82 -20.14
CA VAL A 8 -25.97 -30.37 -20.09
C VAL A 8 -26.45 -29.93 -18.70
N PHE A 9 -27.35 -30.69 -18.07
CA PHE A 9 -27.81 -30.40 -16.71
C PHE A 9 -26.68 -30.49 -15.68
N ILE A 10 -25.82 -31.50 -15.78
CA ILE A 10 -24.66 -31.64 -14.89
C ILE A 10 -23.67 -30.48 -15.10
N GLY A 11 -23.41 -30.10 -16.35
CA GLY A 11 -22.51 -28.98 -16.67
C GLY A 11 -23.00 -27.65 -16.10
N ILE A 12 -24.31 -27.37 -16.22
CA ILE A 12 -24.92 -26.17 -15.66
C ILE A 12 -24.86 -26.21 -14.12
N ALA A 13 -25.11 -27.36 -13.49
CA ALA A 13 -25.06 -27.49 -12.04
C ALA A 13 -23.65 -27.23 -11.48
N VAL A 14 -22.60 -27.72 -12.16
CA VAL A 14 -21.19 -27.46 -11.78
C VAL A 14 -20.84 -25.99 -11.93
N LEU A 15 -21.29 -25.34 -13.00
CA LEU A 15 -21.05 -23.91 -13.22
C LEU A 15 -21.71 -23.04 -12.14
N ILE A 16 -22.98 -23.32 -11.82
CA ILE A 16 -23.70 -22.60 -10.77
C ILE A 16 -23.06 -22.86 -9.40
N GLY A 17 -22.70 -24.12 -9.10
CA GLY A 17 -22.01 -24.48 -7.86
C GLY A 17 -20.66 -23.78 -7.69
N GLY A 18 -19.87 -23.70 -8.78
CA GLY A 18 -18.61 -22.97 -8.81
C GLY A 18 -18.79 -21.47 -8.57
N PHE A 19 -19.79 -20.87 -9.20
CA PHE A 19 -20.07 -19.43 -9.05
C PHE A 19 -20.48 -19.07 -7.61
N VAL A 20 -21.31 -19.92 -6.97
CA VAL A 20 -21.70 -19.75 -5.56
C VAL A 20 -20.50 -19.91 -4.63
N LEU A 21 -19.63 -20.90 -4.88
CA LEU A 21 -18.41 -21.11 -4.09
C LEU A 21 -17.46 -19.92 -4.19
N THR A 22 -17.21 -19.39 -5.39
CA THR A 22 -16.37 -18.20 -5.58
C THR A 22 -16.96 -16.99 -4.86
N PHE A 23 -18.27 -16.78 -4.95
CA PHE A 23 -18.93 -15.68 -4.25
C PHE A 23 -18.83 -15.79 -2.73
N LEU A 24 -18.98 -17.00 -2.17
CA LEU A 24 -18.82 -17.24 -0.74
C LEU A 24 -17.36 -17.04 -0.28
N LEU A 25 -16.39 -17.49 -1.08
CA LEU A 25 -14.97 -17.33 -0.76
C LEU A 25 -14.51 -15.87 -0.88
N ASP A 26 -14.93 -15.14 -1.91
CA ASP A 26 -14.58 -13.72 -2.07
C ASP A 26 -15.21 -12.84 -0.98
N TRP A 27 -16.46 -13.14 -0.59
CA TRP A 27 -17.15 -12.41 0.47
C TRP A 27 -16.47 -12.59 1.83
N ASP A 28 -16.08 -13.83 2.17
CA ASP A 28 -15.47 -14.15 3.46
C ASP A 28 -13.99 -13.69 3.52
N VAL A 29 -13.26 -13.74 2.40
CA VAL A 29 -11.87 -13.24 2.35
C VAL A 29 -11.83 -11.72 2.51
N GLN A 30 -12.74 -10.96 1.90
CA GLN A 30 -12.79 -9.51 2.10
C GLN A 30 -13.17 -9.14 3.54
N GLN A 31 -14.21 -9.77 4.11
CA GLN A 31 -14.62 -9.48 5.49
C GLN A 31 -13.59 -9.97 6.51
N THR A 32 -13.01 -11.16 6.33
CA THR A 32 -11.95 -11.67 7.21
C THR A 32 -10.69 -10.81 7.11
N TYR A 33 -10.34 -10.30 5.92
CA TYR A 33 -9.22 -9.36 5.78
C TYR A 33 -9.51 -8.03 6.47
N GLU A 34 -10.71 -7.47 6.32
CA GLU A 34 -11.13 -6.26 7.01
C GLU A 34 -11.22 -6.44 8.54
N ASP A 35 -11.71 -7.59 9.02
CA ASP A 35 -11.82 -7.88 10.44
C ASP A 35 -10.46 -8.17 11.07
N VAL A 36 -9.58 -8.92 10.42
CA VAL A 36 -8.19 -9.11 10.89
C VAL A 36 -7.43 -7.79 10.84
N ARG A 37 -7.58 -6.99 9.78
CA ARG A 37 -7.02 -5.64 9.73
C ARG A 37 -7.57 -4.80 10.87
N SER A 38 -8.86 -4.91 11.15
CA SER A 38 -9.45 -4.11 12.22
C SER A 38 -9.02 -4.60 13.60
N ILE A 39 -8.86 -5.90 13.85
CA ILE A 39 -8.47 -6.41 15.17
C ILE A 39 -6.96 -6.22 15.42
N VAL A 40 -6.13 -6.36 14.38
CA VAL A 40 -4.67 -6.18 14.48
C VAL A 40 -4.28 -4.69 14.47
N PHE A 41 -5.04 -3.82 13.80
CA PHE A 41 -4.69 -2.40 13.65
C PHE A 41 -5.63 -1.39 14.40
N LYS A 42 -6.71 -1.79 15.08
CA LYS A 42 -7.64 -0.83 15.76
C LYS A 42 -7.17 -0.25 17.10
N GLU A 43 -6.04 -0.64 17.68
CA GLU A 43 -5.59 -0.01 18.94
C GLU A 43 -4.66 1.21 18.76
N HIS A 44 -4.34 1.65 17.53
CA HIS A 44 -3.42 2.79 17.32
C HIS A 44 -3.89 3.97 16.46
N ASP A 45 -5.06 3.91 15.81
CA ASP A 45 -5.41 4.91 14.75
C ASP A 45 -6.65 5.81 15.03
N ALA A 46 -7.15 5.95 16.26
CA ALA A 46 -8.43 6.65 16.50
C ALA A 46 -8.39 8.04 17.18
N GLU A 47 -7.25 8.57 17.63
CA GLU A 47 -7.25 9.89 18.32
C GLU A 47 -6.26 10.92 17.76
N VAL A 48 -5.42 10.57 16.79
CA VAL A 48 -4.51 11.54 16.18
C VAL A 48 -4.47 11.32 14.68
N GLY A 49 -4.57 12.39 13.89
CA GLY A 49 -4.67 12.35 12.42
C GLY A 49 -3.39 11.86 11.70
N TYR A 50 -2.57 11.07 12.37
CA TYR A 50 -1.33 10.49 11.86
C TYR A 50 -1.24 9.01 12.22
N LYS A 51 -0.65 8.21 11.32
CA LYS A 51 -0.34 6.81 11.57
C LYS A 51 1.04 6.70 12.22
N LYS A 52 1.12 6.11 13.42
CA LYS A 52 2.40 5.92 14.11
C LYS A 52 3.16 4.73 13.50
N VAL A 53 4.40 4.94 13.10
CA VAL A 53 5.25 3.95 12.43
C VAL A 53 6.69 4.02 12.96
N ASP A 54 7.39 2.89 12.87
CA ASP A 54 8.84 2.81 13.05
C ASP A 54 9.56 3.18 11.72
N LYS A 55 10.89 3.31 11.71
CA LYS A 55 11.61 3.81 10.50
C LYS A 55 11.47 2.84 9.33
N LEU A 56 11.48 1.53 9.59
CA LEU A 56 11.31 0.50 8.56
C LEU A 56 9.87 0.44 8.05
N GLY A 57 8.89 0.47 8.94
CA GLY A 57 7.46 0.50 8.62
C GLY A 57 7.08 1.76 7.86
N PHE A 58 7.72 2.90 8.16
CA PHE A 58 7.56 4.12 7.35
C PHE A 58 7.89 3.88 5.88
N MET A 59 8.94 3.11 5.52
CA MET A 59 9.27 2.83 4.11
C MET A 59 8.18 2.04 3.39
N ALA A 60 7.63 1.03 4.06
CA ALA A 60 6.55 0.21 3.52
C ALA A 60 5.25 1.02 3.38
N GLU A 61 4.93 1.85 4.38
CA GLU A 61 3.74 2.70 4.38
C GLU A 61 3.85 3.86 3.39
N LEU A 62 5.04 4.42 3.20
CA LEU A 62 5.34 5.41 2.18
C LEU A 62 5.10 4.84 0.78
N TYR A 63 5.58 3.62 0.53
CA TYR A 63 5.30 2.90 -0.71
C TYR A 63 3.80 2.67 -0.91
N ASN A 64 3.09 2.21 0.13
CA ASN A 64 1.65 1.99 0.06
C ASN A 64 0.89 3.29 -0.24
N ALA A 65 1.28 4.40 0.38
CA ALA A 65 0.71 5.72 0.10
C ALA A 65 0.95 6.14 -1.36
N TRP A 66 2.15 5.87 -1.89
CA TRP A 66 2.49 6.13 -3.29
C TRP A 66 1.65 5.30 -4.28
N GLN A 67 1.47 4.01 -3.99
CA GLN A 67 0.62 3.14 -4.79
C GLN A 67 -0.85 3.56 -4.71
N ASP A 68 -1.33 3.89 -3.51
CA ASP A 68 -2.71 4.32 -3.25
C ASP A 68 -3.09 5.61 -3.97
N CYS A 69 -2.12 6.52 -4.16
CA CYS A 69 -2.31 7.73 -4.91
C CYS A 69 -2.11 7.54 -6.43
N GLY A 70 -2.06 6.28 -6.89
CA GLY A 70 -1.89 5.95 -8.29
C GLY A 70 -0.57 6.47 -8.85
N PHE A 71 0.50 6.43 -8.06
CA PHE A 71 1.82 6.95 -8.45
C PHE A 71 1.77 8.44 -8.84
N GLY A 72 1.05 9.24 -8.05
CA GLY A 72 0.94 10.70 -8.23
C GLY A 72 -0.14 11.15 -9.21
N MET A 73 -0.93 10.23 -9.75
CA MET A 73 -2.11 10.56 -10.58
C MET A 73 -3.29 11.09 -9.74
N LEU A 74 -3.36 10.76 -8.45
CA LEU A 74 -4.42 11.19 -7.54
C LEU A 74 -3.85 12.09 -6.44
N ASN A 75 -4.44 13.27 -6.29
CA ASN A 75 -4.08 14.17 -5.21
C ASN A 75 -4.57 13.61 -3.87
N LYS A 76 -3.63 13.15 -3.04
CA LYS A 76 -3.90 12.54 -1.73
C LYS A 76 -2.78 12.90 -0.77
N SER A 77 -3.12 13.07 0.50
CA SER A 77 -2.13 13.29 1.57
C SER A 77 -2.33 12.27 2.68
N VAL A 78 -1.23 11.73 3.20
CA VAL A 78 -1.20 10.84 4.36
C VAL A 78 -0.20 11.38 5.35
N THR A 79 -0.54 11.35 6.63
CA THR A 79 0.36 11.84 7.69
C THR A 79 0.85 10.67 8.53
N PHE A 80 2.16 10.63 8.76
CA PHE A 80 2.84 9.60 9.53
C PHE A 80 3.50 10.23 10.75
N TYR A 81 3.60 9.49 11.85
CA TYR A 81 4.47 9.87 12.97
C TYR A 81 5.56 8.81 13.11
N VAL A 82 6.79 9.21 12.82
CA VAL A 82 7.96 8.34 12.94
C VAL A 82 8.57 8.57 14.31
N SER A 83 8.53 7.55 15.18
CA SER A 83 8.85 7.72 16.61
C SER A 83 10.32 7.48 16.98
N GLU A 84 11.15 7.03 16.04
CA GLU A 84 12.57 6.77 16.29
C GLU A 84 13.39 8.07 16.23
N ASP A 85 14.49 8.13 16.97
CA ASP A 85 15.45 9.22 16.87
C ASP A 85 16.38 9.03 15.66
N GLY A 86 16.72 10.12 14.98
CA GLY A 86 17.72 10.10 13.91
C GLY A 86 17.48 11.15 12.84
N GLU A 87 18.08 10.93 11.68
CA GLU A 87 17.75 11.68 10.48
C GLU A 87 17.12 10.73 9.47
N LEU A 88 16.26 11.29 8.63
CA LEU A 88 15.70 10.63 7.47
C LEU A 88 16.12 11.40 6.23
N THR A 89 16.97 10.79 5.42
CA THR A 89 17.45 11.35 4.16
C THR A 89 16.84 10.63 2.97
N LYS A 90 16.85 11.28 1.81
CA LYS A 90 16.44 10.68 0.54
C LYS A 90 17.26 9.42 0.21
N GLU A 91 18.56 9.45 0.48
CA GLU A 91 19.47 8.30 0.28
C GLU A 91 19.06 7.09 1.12
N GLU A 92 18.71 7.30 2.39
CA GLU A 92 18.27 6.21 3.27
C GLU A 92 16.98 5.58 2.79
N ILE A 93 16.00 6.39 2.36
CA ILE A 93 14.74 5.90 1.80
C ILE A 93 15.01 4.99 0.61
N PHE A 94 15.79 5.46 -0.38
CA PHE A 94 16.06 4.66 -1.57
C PHE A 94 16.95 3.44 -1.28
N THR A 95 17.83 3.52 -0.29
CA THR A 95 18.62 2.36 0.17
C THR A 95 17.72 1.27 0.74
N GLU A 96 16.73 1.61 1.56
CA GLU A 96 15.77 0.65 2.10
C GLU A 96 14.79 0.15 1.03
N LEU A 97 14.29 1.03 0.16
CA LEU A 97 13.40 0.63 -0.94
C LEU A 97 14.08 -0.34 -1.92
N LYS A 98 15.40 -0.20 -2.16
CA LYS A 98 16.19 -1.17 -2.92
C LYS A 98 16.18 -2.55 -2.27
N LYS A 99 16.40 -2.63 -0.95
CA LYS A 99 16.37 -3.89 -0.19
C LYS A 99 14.99 -4.56 -0.28
N LEU A 100 13.93 -3.77 -0.32
CA LEU A 100 12.54 -4.22 -0.45
C LEU A 100 12.12 -4.51 -1.90
N ASN A 101 12.99 -4.29 -2.90
CA ASN A 101 12.70 -4.44 -4.33
C ASN A 101 11.59 -3.50 -4.87
N TYR A 102 11.42 -2.32 -4.28
CA TYR A 102 10.40 -1.34 -4.70
C TYR A 102 10.89 -0.30 -5.71
N CYS A 103 12.13 -0.43 -6.20
CA CYS A 103 12.72 0.54 -7.15
C CYS A 103 12.06 0.65 -8.51
N ARG A 104 11.11 -0.23 -8.84
CA ARG A 104 10.32 -0.12 -10.07
C ARG A 104 9.11 0.81 -9.92
N SER A 105 8.76 1.21 -8.70
CA SER A 105 7.54 1.95 -8.40
C SER A 105 7.81 3.39 -7.97
N LEU A 106 8.67 3.61 -6.97
CA LEU A 106 9.14 4.94 -6.60
C LEU A 106 10.55 5.11 -7.16
N GLN A 107 10.72 6.05 -8.07
CA GLN A 107 11.98 6.21 -8.80
C GLN A 107 12.86 7.35 -8.29
N SER A 108 14.18 7.14 -8.37
CA SER A 108 15.21 8.18 -8.32
C SER A 108 16.40 7.75 -9.17
N ALA A 109 16.74 8.56 -10.17
CA ALA A 109 17.94 8.40 -10.98
C ALA A 109 19.22 8.62 -10.17
N GLU A 110 19.20 9.59 -9.24
CA GLU A 110 20.32 9.90 -8.34
C GLU A 110 20.74 8.67 -7.51
N PHE A 111 19.76 7.90 -7.03
CA PHE A 111 19.98 6.72 -6.21
C PHE A 111 19.83 5.41 -6.99
N GLU A 112 20.06 5.39 -8.31
CA GLU A 112 20.04 4.18 -9.17
C GLU A 112 18.76 3.34 -9.05
N CYS A 113 17.63 4.01 -8.90
CA CYS A 113 16.32 3.44 -8.66
C CYS A 113 15.38 3.88 -9.81
N GLY A 114 15.72 3.55 -11.05
CA GLY A 114 14.99 4.02 -12.24
C GLY A 114 15.62 5.26 -12.89
N GLU A 115 14.85 5.95 -13.73
CA GLU A 115 15.33 7.08 -14.56
C GLU A 115 14.66 8.42 -14.21
N ARG A 116 13.59 8.39 -13.41
CA ARG A 116 12.85 9.59 -12.97
C ARG A 116 13.19 9.97 -11.53
N GLU A 117 12.74 11.15 -11.13
CA GLU A 117 12.76 11.63 -9.75
C GLU A 117 11.33 11.79 -9.26
N ASP A 118 10.83 10.78 -8.56
CA ASP A 118 9.45 10.73 -8.09
C ASP A 118 9.32 11.29 -6.64
N LEU A 119 10.43 11.41 -5.90
CA LEU A 119 10.44 11.83 -4.49
C LEU A 119 11.13 13.19 -4.27
N GLU A 120 10.41 14.12 -3.65
CA GLU A 120 10.90 15.42 -3.19
C GLU A 120 10.84 15.51 -1.67
N MET A 121 11.98 15.79 -1.04
CA MET A 121 12.07 16.00 0.40
C MET A 121 13.36 16.72 0.77
N ASP A 122 13.32 17.43 1.90
CA ASP A 122 14.51 17.84 2.63
C ASP A 122 14.89 16.76 3.66
N THR A 123 16.08 16.88 4.26
CA THR A 123 16.45 16.04 5.41
C THR A 123 15.51 16.30 6.58
N ILE A 124 14.89 15.25 7.10
CA ILE A 124 13.94 15.33 8.22
C ILE A 124 14.62 14.82 9.48
N THR A 125 14.68 15.63 10.52
CA THR A 125 15.12 15.21 11.86
C THR A 125 13.98 14.48 12.57
N LEU A 126 14.24 13.27 13.05
CA LEU A 126 13.28 12.41 13.74
C LEU A 126 13.50 12.45 15.27
N PRO A 127 12.46 12.22 16.10
CA PRO A 127 11.09 11.86 15.74
C PRO A 127 10.29 13.05 15.18
N ALA A 128 9.49 12.80 14.15
CA ALA A 128 8.71 13.85 13.49
C ALA A 128 7.38 13.33 12.95
N VAL A 129 6.44 14.27 12.79
CA VAL A 129 5.21 14.06 12.02
C VAL A 129 5.54 14.42 10.58
N ILE A 130 5.36 13.48 9.65
CA ILE A 130 5.69 13.65 8.23
C ILE A 130 4.40 13.60 7.42
N ASN A 131 4.10 14.66 6.68
CA ASN A 131 3.05 14.69 5.68
C ASN A 131 3.62 14.22 4.34
N ALA A 132 3.10 13.11 3.83
CA ALA A 132 3.34 12.62 2.49
C ALA A 132 2.20 13.08 1.57
N ARG A 133 2.52 13.91 0.59
CA ARG A 133 1.56 14.42 -0.40
C ARG A 133 1.90 13.91 -1.78
N CYS A 134 0.91 13.33 -2.46
CA CYS A 134 1.00 13.04 -3.87
C CYS A 134 0.35 14.16 -4.67
N GLU A 135 1.07 14.75 -5.61
CA GLU A 135 0.59 15.80 -6.51
C GLU A 135 1.47 15.81 -7.77
N GLU A 136 0.87 16.02 -8.94
CA GLU A 136 1.60 16.19 -10.21
C GLU A 136 2.64 15.09 -10.50
N GLU A 137 2.29 13.81 -10.33
CA GLU A 137 3.21 12.67 -10.54
C GLU A 137 4.43 12.66 -9.60
N LYS A 138 4.37 13.40 -8.49
CA LYS A 138 5.42 13.45 -7.46
C LYS A 138 4.90 13.12 -6.07
N LEU A 139 5.80 12.64 -5.23
CA LEU A 139 5.63 12.41 -3.81
C LEU A 139 6.48 13.43 -3.04
N THR A 140 5.83 14.30 -2.27
CA THR A 140 6.50 15.30 -1.44
C THR A 140 6.41 14.92 0.02
N LEU A 141 7.53 14.92 0.72
CA LEU A 141 7.59 14.74 2.18
C LEU A 141 7.92 16.06 2.87
N SER A 142 7.10 16.43 3.84
CA SER A 142 7.25 17.65 4.63
C SER A 142 6.90 17.38 6.09
N VAL A 143 7.45 18.18 7.01
CA VAL A 143 7.14 18.14 8.45
C VAL A 143 6.12 19.21 8.80
#